data_AF-A0A382Y1V6-F1
#
_entry.id   AF-A0A382Y1V6-F1
#
_cell.length_a   1.000
_cell.length_b   1.000
_cell.length_c   1.000
_cell.angle_alpha   90.00
_cell.angle_beta   90.00
_cell.angle_gamma   90.00
#
_symmetry.space_group_name_H-M   'P 1'
#
loop_
_entity.id
_entity.type
_entity.pdbx_description
1 polymer ?
#
loop_
_entity_poly.entity_id
_entity_poly.type
_entity_poly.pdbx_seq_one_letter_code
_entity_poly.pdbx_strand_id
1 'polypeptide(L)'
;ILAYASDMGLLSTALNPHKLTFASGNFQSASLDHAMWFHRPFRADEWMLYSTDSPSASNARGFNRGSIYTKEGMLVASAVQEGLMRIIN
;
A
#
# COMPACT_ATOMS: atom_id res chain seq x y z
N ILE A 1 15.01 0.77 -5.23
CA ILE A 1 14.07 1.88 -5.55
C ILE A 1 12.62 1.40 -5.52
N LEU A 2 12.21 0.40 -6.31
CA LEU A 2 10.80 -0.03 -6.29
C LEU A 2 10.32 -0.49 -4.90
N ALA A 3 11.15 -1.22 -4.15
CA ALA A 3 10.83 -1.59 -2.76
C ALA A 3 10.68 -0.41 -1.78
N TYR A 4 11.26 0.75 -2.11
CA TYR A 4 11.03 1.99 -1.35
C TYR A 4 9.71 2.63 -1.79
N ALA A 5 9.48 2.70 -3.10
CA ALA A 5 8.25 3.27 -3.66
C ALA A 5 6.99 2.44 -3.34
N SER A 6 7.11 1.12 -3.11
CA SER A 6 5.98 0.24 -2.79
C SER A 6 5.31 0.54 -1.45
N ASP A 7 6.04 1.12 -0.50
CA ASP A 7 5.51 1.53 0.81
C ASP A 7 4.87 2.93 0.74
N MET A 8 5.09 3.68 -0.34
CA MET A 8 4.48 4.99 -0.54
C MET A 8 3.00 4.86 -0.89
N GLY A 9 2.13 5.11 0.09
CA GLY A 9 0.69 5.21 -0.11
C GLY A 9 -0.08 3.88 -0.02
N LEU A 10 0.58 2.73 0.07
CA LEU A 10 -0.12 1.43 0.15
C LEU A 10 -1.04 1.34 1.38
N LEU A 11 -0.57 1.73 2.57
CA LEU A 11 -1.39 1.71 3.79
C LEU A 11 -2.60 2.66 3.72
N SER A 12 -2.51 3.73 2.91
CA SER A 12 -3.62 4.69 2.79
C SER A 12 -4.86 4.10 2.11
N THR A 13 -4.71 3.00 1.36
CA THR A 13 -5.81 2.35 0.66
C THR A 13 -6.91 1.88 1.61
N ALA A 14 -6.55 1.30 2.75
CA ALA A 14 -7.48 0.91 3.80
C ALA A 14 -8.14 2.10 4.52
N LEU A 15 -7.58 3.31 4.44
CA LEU A 15 -8.15 4.52 5.05
C LEU A 15 -9.31 5.12 4.24
N ASN A 16 -9.35 4.86 2.92
CA ASN A 16 -10.29 5.49 2.00
C ASN A 16 -11.77 5.34 2.41
N PRO A 17 -12.29 4.15 2.78
CA PRO A 17 -13.68 4.00 3.21
C PRO A 17 -14.01 4.78 4.50
N HIS A 18 -13.01 5.13 5.30
CA HIS A 18 -13.16 5.80 6.58
C HIS A 18 -12.98 7.32 6.50
N LYS A 19 -12.64 7.86 5.31
CA LYS A 19 -12.34 9.29 5.11
C LYS A 19 -11.25 9.83 6.04
N LEU A 20 -10.28 8.97 6.38
CA LEU A 20 -9.13 9.33 7.20
C LEU A 20 -7.91 9.55 6.31
N THR A 21 -6.99 10.38 6.78
CA THR A 21 -5.66 10.54 6.19
C THR A 21 -4.60 10.42 7.28
N PHE A 22 -3.33 10.29 6.90
CA PHE A 22 -2.22 10.32 7.87
C PHE A 22 -2.12 11.65 8.64
N ALA A 23 -2.76 12.72 8.15
CA ALA A 23 -2.82 14.02 8.81
C ALA A 23 -4.02 14.18 9.76
N SER A 24 -4.90 13.17 9.87
CA SER A 24 -6.01 13.19 10.81
C SER A 24 -5.46 13.24 12.24
N GLY A 25 -5.69 14.35 12.96
CA GLY A 25 -5.03 14.63 14.24
C GLY A 25 -5.32 13.65 15.39
N ASN A 26 -6.41 12.88 15.29
CA ASN A 26 -6.80 11.85 16.25
C ASN A 26 -6.53 10.43 15.72
N PHE A 27 -5.62 10.28 14.76
CA PHE A 27 -5.34 9.00 14.11
C PHE A 27 -3.86 8.62 14.25
N GLN A 28 -3.62 7.38 14.67
CA GLN A 28 -2.30 6.77 14.71
C GLN A 28 -2.24 5.62 13.72
N SER A 29 -1.15 5.62 12.96
CA SER A 29 -0.83 4.54 12.03
C SER A 29 0.62 4.12 12.11
N ALA A 30 0.88 2.87 11.75
CA ALA A 30 2.21 2.30 11.61
C ALA A 30 2.13 1.10 10.67
N SER A 31 3.12 0.91 9.80
CA SER A 31 3.29 -0.35 9.07
C SER A 31 3.66 -1.46 10.07
N LEU A 32 3.00 -2.61 9.98
CA LEU A 32 3.30 -3.77 10.83
C LEU A 32 4.19 -4.78 10.11
N ASP A 33 3.86 -5.05 8.85
CA ASP A 33 4.65 -5.87 7.93
C ASP A 33 4.72 -5.23 6.54
N HIS A 34 5.55 -5.81 5.67
CA HIS A 34 5.57 -5.52 4.25
C HIS A 34 6.19 -6.71 3.53
N ALA A 35 5.50 -7.26 2.53
CA ALA A 35 6.02 -8.35 1.73
C ALA A 35 5.85 -8.06 0.24
N MET A 36 6.86 -8.42 -0.55
CA MET A 36 6.88 -8.19 -1.99
C MET A 36 7.35 -9.43 -2.75
N TRP A 37 6.84 -9.56 -3.96
CA TRP A 37 7.27 -10.55 -4.93
C TRP A 37 7.60 -9.86 -6.24
N PHE A 38 8.82 -10.06 -6.73
CA PHE A 38 9.29 -9.53 -8.01
C PHE A 38 9.14 -10.62 -9.06
N HIS A 39 8.29 -10.36 -10.04
CA HIS A 39 7.88 -11.37 -11.03
C HIS A 39 8.69 -11.27 -12.31
N ARG A 40 9.07 -10.06 -12.71
CA ARG A 40 9.71 -9.77 -14.01
C ARG A 40 10.71 -8.60 -13.90
N PRO A 41 11.73 -8.53 -14.77
CA PRO A 41 12.58 -7.35 -14.88
C PRO A 41 11.78 -6.09 -15.21
N PHE A 42 12.23 -4.94 -14.71
CA PHE A 42 11.60 -3.65 -14.94
C PHE A 42 12.63 -2.53 -14.83
N ARG A 43 12.24 -1.33 -15.29
CA ARG A 43 13.02 -0.10 -15.20
C ARG A 43 12.32 0.89 -14.26
N ALA A 44 13.00 1.31 -13.21
CA ALA A 44 12.42 2.20 -12.19
C ALA A 44 12.34 3.67 -12.62
N ASP A 45 13.02 4.03 -13.71
CA ASP A 45 12.99 5.33 -14.37
C ASP A 45 11.89 5.44 -15.45
N GLU A 46 11.12 4.38 -15.66
CA GLU A 46 9.94 4.37 -16.53
C GLU A 46 8.65 4.42 -15.70
N TRP A 47 7.55 4.83 -16.34
CA TRP A 47 6.25 4.86 -15.68
C TRP A 47 5.79 3.47 -15.27
N MET A 48 5.31 3.37 -14.03
CA MET A 48 4.65 2.19 -13.50
C MET A 48 3.31 2.59 -12.86
N LEU A 49 2.29 1.77 -13.09
CA LEU A 49 1.02 1.86 -12.39
C LEU A 49 1.08 1.03 -11.11
N TYR A 50 0.75 1.64 -9.97
CA TYR A 50 0.55 0.92 -8.73
C TYR A 50 -0.95 0.83 -8.41
N SER A 51 -1.56 -0.31 -8.73
CA SER A 51 -2.97 -0.58 -8.46
C SER A 51 -3.10 -1.20 -7.07
N THR A 52 -3.87 -0.57 -6.18
CA THR A 52 -4.01 -1.02 -4.80
C THR A 52 -5.46 -1.25 -4.42
N ASP A 53 -5.67 -2.21 -3.50
CA ASP A 53 -6.96 -2.46 -2.88
C ASP A 53 -6.80 -2.86 -1.41
N SER A 54 -7.90 -2.80 -0.65
CA SER A 54 -7.94 -3.17 0.77
C SER A 54 -9.18 -4.03 1.02
N PRO A 55 -9.04 -5.37 1.07
CA PRO A 55 -10.19 -6.26 1.22
C PRO A 55 -10.72 -6.32 2.66
N SER A 56 -9.96 -5.86 3.67
CA SER A 56 -10.42 -5.86 5.06
C SER A 56 -9.73 -4.82 5.92
N ALA A 57 -10.51 -4.21 6.82
CA ALA A 57 -10.02 -3.45 7.95
C ALA A 57 -10.81 -3.86 9.21
N SER A 58 -10.11 -4.28 10.26
CA SER A 58 -10.72 -4.73 11.51
C SER A 58 -9.73 -4.67 12.66
N ASN A 59 -10.22 -4.56 13.90
CA ASN A 59 -9.39 -4.58 15.12
C ASN A 59 -8.21 -3.60 15.06
N ALA A 60 -8.48 -2.36 14.63
CA ALA A 60 -7.51 -1.30 14.43
C ALA A 60 -6.36 -1.66 13.45
N ARG A 61 -6.61 -2.52 12.46
CA ARG A 61 -5.67 -2.85 11.39
C ARG A 61 -6.34 -2.75 10.03
N GLY A 62 -5.56 -2.40 9.01
CA GLY A 62 -5.97 -2.45 7.62
C GLY A 62 -5.01 -3.33 6.82
N PHE A 63 -5.57 -4.26 6.04
CA PHE A 63 -4.81 -5.11 5.14
C PHE A 63 -4.90 -4.57 3.72
N ASN A 64 -3.75 -4.34 3.10
CA ASN A 64 -3.62 -3.69 1.80
C ASN A 64 -2.84 -4.61 0.85
N ARG A 65 -3.23 -4.57 -0.42
CA ARG A 65 -2.51 -5.28 -1.49
C ARG A 65 -2.23 -4.31 -2.62
N GLY A 66 -1.16 -4.60 -3.36
CA GLY A 66 -0.72 -3.80 -4.48
C GLY A 66 -0.22 -4.67 -5.62
N SER A 67 -0.59 -4.30 -6.85
CA SER A 67 -0.08 -4.87 -8.10
C SER A 67 0.57 -3.78 -8.92
N ILE A 68 1.82 -3.98 -9.29
CA ILE A 68 2.65 -2.98 -9.98
C ILE A 68 2.83 -3.41 -11.44
N TYR A 69 2.43 -2.54 -12.36
CA TYR A 69 2.47 -2.78 -13.79
C TYR A 69 3.38 -1.78 -14.50
N THR A 70 4.05 -2.20 -15.57
CA THR A 70 4.66 -1.24 -16.51
C THR A 70 3.58 -0.49 -17.28
N LYS A 71 3.99 0.57 -18.00
CA LYS A 71 3.10 1.33 -18.89
C LYS A 71 2.42 0.46 -19.95
N GLU A 72 3.07 -0.62 -20.38
CA GLU A 72 2.56 -1.60 -21.36
C GLU A 72 1.63 -2.65 -20.72
N GLY A 73 1.38 -2.56 -19.41
CA GLY A 73 0.48 -3.45 -18.68
C GLY A 73 1.13 -4.74 -18.18
N MET A 74 2.45 -4.86 -18.21
CA MET A 74 3.14 -6.05 -17.69
C MET A 74 3.22 -6.01 -16.15
N LEU A 75 2.68 -7.03 -15.47
CA LEU A 75 2.80 -7.19 -14.02
C LEU A 75 4.25 -7.49 -13.64
N VAL A 76 4.91 -6.57 -12.94
CA VAL A 76 6.34 -6.68 -12.56
C VAL A 76 6.55 -7.04 -11.10
N ALA A 77 5.64 -6.62 -10.22
CA ALA A 77 5.71 -6.94 -8.81
C ALA A 77 4.32 -6.95 -8.15
N SER A 78 4.22 -7.68 -7.04
CA SER A 78 3.09 -7.63 -6.11
C SER A 78 3.60 -7.26 -4.72
N ALA A 79 2.78 -6.55 -3.96
CA ALA A 79 3.06 -6.18 -2.58
C ALA A 79 1.83 -6.42 -1.70
N VAL A 80 2.06 -6.72 -0.43
CA VAL A 80 1.04 -6.76 0.61
C VAL A 80 1.57 -6.10 1.89
N GLN A 81 0.67 -5.52 2.66
CA GLN A 81 0.99 -4.83 3.90
C GLN A 81 -0.22 -4.75 4.83
N GLU A 82 -0.04 -5.21 6.05
CA GLU A 82 -0.91 -4.85 7.17
C GLU A 82 -0.33 -3.65 7.93
N GLY A 83 -1.19 -2.71 8.32
CA GLY A 83 -0.80 -1.59 9.16
C GLY A 83 -1.79 -1.33 10.27
N LEU A 84 -1.28 -0.79 11.38
CA LEU A 84 -2.07 -0.22 12.45
C LEU A 84 -2.87 0.98 11.91
N MET A 85 -4.15 1.02 12.26
CA MET A 85 -5.09 2.08 11.97
C MET A 85 -5.94 2.32 13.22
N ARG A 86 -5.46 3.20 14.11
CA ARG A 86 -6.06 3.41 15.44
C ARG A 86 -6.52 4.84 15.63
N ILE A 87 -7.78 5.03 16.01
CA ILE A 87 -8.27 6.31 16.54
C ILE A 87 -7.78 6.46 17.98
N ILE A 88 -7.20 7.61 18.29
CA ILE A 88 -6.79 8.00 19.64
C ILE A 88 -7.79 9.03 20.16
N ASN A 89 -8.31 8.80 21.36
CA ASN A 89 -9.15 9.74 22.11
C ASN A 89 -8.32 10.61 23.03
#